data_AF-A0A962P4Z5-F1
#
_entry.id   AF-A0A962P4Z5-F1
#
_cell.length_a   1.000
_cell.length_b   1.000
_cell.length_c   1.000
_cell.angle_alpha   90.00
_cell.angle_beta   90.00
_cell.angle_gamma   90.00
#
_symmetry.space_group_name_H-M   'P 1'
#
loop_
_entity.id
_entity.type
_entity.pdbx_description
1 polymer ?
#
loop_
_entity_poly.entity_id
_entity_poly.type
_entity_poly.pdbx_seq_one_letter_code
_entity_poly.pdbx_strand_id
1 'polypeptide(L)'
;MQELIAIVLFLVIGGCVALPIYLNYRIRSKELDTLMKLAEGGGDVQSMVDSLMRRHDTTRSDKRKGLLLLAVAIPLIAIGIIEAEVYIALMFGGIPLLVGLAYLLMAKSGKSMPQEAQT
;
A
#
# COMPACT_ATOMS: atom_id res chain seq x y z
N MET A 1 -28.82 -9.56 14.19
CA MET A 1 -28.04 -8.30 14.35
C MET A 1 -26.54 -8.52 14.27
N GLN A 2 -25.99 -9.59 14.86
CA GLN A 2 -24.55 -9.89 14.83
C GLN A 2 -23.97 -10.10 13.41
N GLU A 3 -24.71 -10.72 12.49
CA GLU A 3 -24.25 -10.93 11.11
C GLU A 3 -24.04 -9.63 10.32
N LEU A 4 -24.89 -8.62 10.56
CA LEU A 4 -24.78 -7.29 9.94
C LEU A 4 -23.50 -6.58 10.37
N ILE A 5 -23.07 -6.76 11.62
CA ILE A 5 -21.84 -6.16 12.14
C ILE A 5 -20.61 -6.73 11.41
N ALA A 6 -20.55 -8.05 11.21
CA ALA A 6 -19.44 -8.68 10.50
C ALA A 6 -19.33 -8.22 9.04
N ILE A 7 -20.47 -8.10 8.33
CA ILE A 7 -20.52 -7.64 6.94
C ILE A 7 -20.03 -6.18 6.82
N VAL A 8 -20.48 -5.31 7.73
CA VAL A 8 -20.06 -3.90 7.75
C VAL A 8 -18.56 -3.78 8.04
N LEU A 9 -18.04 -4.56 9.00
CA LEU A 9 -16.61 -4.58 9.32
C LEU A 9 -15.76 -5.02 8.13
N PHE A 10 -16.21 -6.05 7.40
CA PHE A 10 -15.53 -6.53 6.20
C PHE A 10 -15.51 -5.46 5.09
N LEU A 11 -16.62 -4.76 4.88
CA LEU A 11 -16.70 -3.66 3.92
C LEU A 11 -15.80 -2.48 4.30
N VAL A 12 -15.70 -2.14 5.58
CA VAL A 12 -14.84 -1.05 6.06
C VAL A 12 -13.37 -1.41 5.87
N ILE A 13 -12.96 -2.63 6.21
CA ILE A 13 -11.58 -3.10 5.99
C ILE A 13 -11.27 -3.14 4.49
N GLY A 14 -12.18 -3.71 3.69
CA GLY A 14 -12.05 -3.77 2.23
C GLY A 14 -11.95 -2.38 1.61
N GLY A 15 -12.77 -1.43 2.08
CA GLY A 15 -12.71 -0.02 1.68
C GLY A 15 -11.38 0.63 2.05
N CYS A 16 -10.88 0.42 3.27
CA CYS A 16 -9.58 0.93 3.71
C CYS A 16 -8.42 0.44 2.85
N VAL A 17 -8.50 -0.75 2.26
CA VAL A 17 -7.48 -1.29 1.35
C VAL A 17 -7.71 -0.86 -0.10
N ALA A 18 -8.96 -0.88 -0.58
CA ALA A 18 -9.30 -0.57 -1.96
C ALA A 18 -9.15 0.93 -2.28
N LEU A 19 -9.50 1.81 -1.33
CA LEU A 19 -9.44 3.26 -1.51
C LEU A 19 -8.03 3.78 -1.82
N PRO A 20 -6.96 3.43 -1.07
CA PRO A 20 -5.62 3.87 -1.41
C PRO A 20 -5.14 3.29 -2.74
N ILE A 21 -5.51 2.05 -3.09
CA ILE A 21 -5.19 1.44 -4.39
C ILE A 21 -5.83 2.25 -5.52
N TYR A 22 -7.13 2.54 -5.39
CA TYR A 22 -7.89 3.30 -6.37
C TYR A 22 -7.35 4.74 -6.54
N LEU A 23 -7.04 5.41 -5.43
CA LEU A 23 -6.44 6.75 -5.47
C LEU A 23 -5.07 6.74 -6.17
N ASN A 24 -4.24 5.73 -5.90
CA ASN A 24 -2.94 5.61 -6.53
C ASN A 24 -3.06 5.34 -8.05
N TYR A 25 -4.02 4.49 -8.45
CA TYR A 25 -4.34 4.27 -9.86
C TYR A 25 -4.80 5.56 -10.54
N ARG A 26 -5.69 6.32 -9.91
CA ARG A 26 -6.20 7.59 -10.46
C ARG A 26 -5.09 8.64 -10.61
N ILE A 27 -4.16 8.71 -9.66
CA ILE A 27 -2.99 9.59 -9.76
C ILE A 27 -2.12 9.18 -10.95
N ARG A 28 -1.79 7.88 -11.09
CA ARG A 28 -1.01 7.37 -12.23
C ARG A 28 -1.66 7.66 -13.58
N SER A 29 -2.97 7.46 -13.70
CA SER A 29 -3.69 7.73 -14.93
C SER A 29 -3.56 9.21 -15.34
N LYS A 30 -3.64 10.14 -14.37
CA LYS A 30 -3.49 11.57 -14.64
C LYS A 30 -2.06 11.96 -14.99
N GLU A 31 -1.06 11.33 -14.37
CA GLU A 31 0.35 11.55 -14.69
C GLU A 31 0.67 11.09 -16.12
N LEU A 32 0.15 9.92 -16.53
CA LEU A 32 0.28 9.41 -17.90
C LEU A 32 -0.40 10.33 -18.93
N ASP A 33 -1.61 10.80 -18.65
CA ASP A 33 -2.32 11.75 -19.54
C ASP A 33 -1.53 13.07 -19.72
N THR A 34 -0.86 13.53 -18.66
CA THR A 34 -0.05 14.75 -18.70
C THR A 34 1.22 14.54 -19.53
N LEU A 35 1.87 13.38 -19.38
CA LEU A 35 3.03 12.99 -20.18
C LEU A 35 2.68 12.83 -21.66
N MET A 36 1.56 12.19 -22.00
CA MET A 36 1.13 12.04 -23.41
C MET A 36 0.89 13.41 -24.06
N LYS A 37 0.19 14.32 -23.38
CA LYS A 37 -0.07 15.68 -23.90
C LYS A 37 1.21 16.50 -24.10
N LEU A 38 2.24 16.28 -23.29
CA LEU A 38 3.53 16.97 -23.39
C LEU A 38 4.44 16.34 -24.45
N ALA A 39 4.38 15.01 -24.62
CA ALA A 39 5.07 14.29 -25.68
C ALA A 39 4.53 14.67 -27.06
N GLU A 40 3.21 14.82 -27.19
CA GLU A 40 2.55 15.35 -28.40
C GLU A 40 2.96 16.80 -28.70
N GLY A 41 3.36 17.56 -27.68
CA GLY A 41 3.85 18.94 -27.80
C GLY A 41 5.34 19.09 -28.14
N GLY A 42 6.09 17.98 -28.31
CA GLY A 42 7.51 18.01 -28.69
C GLY A 42 8.49 18.36 -27.56
N GLY A 43 8.05 18.31 -26.29
CA GLY A 43 8.93 18.52 -25.13
C GLY A 43 9.91 17.36 -24.90
N ASP A 44 11.03 17.62 -24.21
CA ASP A 44 12.05 16.62 -23.88
C ASP A 44 11.51 15.58 -22.87
N VAL A 45 10.89 14.52 -23.39
CA VAL A 45 10.19 13.48 -22.62
C VAL A 45 11.16 12.68 -21.74
N GLN A 46 12.42 12.54 -22.16
CA GLN A 46 13.41 11.68 -21.53
C GLN A 46 13.76 12.13 -20.10
N SER A 47 14.03 13.43 -19.92
CA SER A 47 14.42 14.00 -18.62
C SER A 47 13.27 14.02 -17.61
N MET A 48 12.02 14.10 -18.09
CA MET A 48 10.81 14.04 -17.25
C MET A 48 10.45 12.62 -16.84
N VAL A 49 10.58 11.64 -17.73
CA VAL A 49 10.41 10.22 -17.39
C VAL A 49 11.40 9.80 -16.31
N ASP A 50 12.66 10.24 -16.41
CA ASP A 50 13.68 10.00 -15.38
C ASP A 50 13.31 10.68 -14.05
N SER A 51 12.75 11.89 -14.10
CA SER A 51 12.28 12.59 -12.89
C SER A 51 11.09 11.90 -12.21
N LEU A 52 10.18 11.30 -13.00
CA LEU A 52 9.03 10.52 -12.51
C LEU A 52 9.48 9.16 -11.96
N MET A 53 10.44 8.50 -12.61
CA MET A 53 11.06 7.28 -12.08
C MET A 53 11.84 7.57 -10.78
N ARG A 54 12.53 8.70 -10.67
CA ARG A 54 13.21 9.14 -9.43
C ARG A 54 12.25 9.59 -8.34
N ARG A 55 11.08 10.15 -8.67
CA ARG A 55 10.03 10.51 -7.68
C ARG A 55 9.34 9.27 -7.10
N HIS A 56 9.54 8.10 -7.69
CA HIS A 56 9.22 6.81 -7.12
C HIS A 56 10.20 6.48 -5.97
N ASP A 57 10.14 7.28 -4.91
CA ASP A 57 10.69 6.92 -3.60
C ASP A 57 9.75 5.84 -3.00
N THR A 58 9.76 4.67 -3.64
CA THR A 58 8.96 3.48 -3.33
C THR A 58 9.08 3.13 -1.86
N THR A 59 10.29 3.27 -1.32
CA THR A 59 10.61 3.03 0.10
C THR A 59 9.71 3.81 1.05
N ARG A 60 9.43 5.10 0.80
CA ARG A 60 8.61 5.93 1.72
C ARG A 60 7.12 5.58 1.60
N SER A 61 6.69 5.23 0.39
CA SER A 61 5.33 4.74 0.12
C SER A 61 5.07 3.39 0.78
N ASP A 62 6.04 2.47 0.68
CA ASP A 62 5.93 1.11 1.18
C ASP A 62 5.96 1.06 2.71
N LYS A 63 6.74 1.92 3.38
CA LYS A 63 6.64 2.09 4.84
C LYS A 63 5.26 2.52 5.28
N ARG A 64 4.66 3.50 4.60
CA ARG A 64 3.32 4.00 4.95
C ARG A 64 2.27 2.91 4.79
N LYS A 65 2.31 2.15 3.70
CA LYS A 65 1.39 1.02 3.47
C LYS A 65 1.54 -0.05 4.54
N GLY A 66 2.79 -0.43 4.88
CA GLY A 66 3.06 -1.40 5.94
C GLY A 66 2.54 -0.97 7.30
N LEU A 67 2.75 0.31 7.65
CA LEU A 67 2.32 0.87 8.94
C LEU A 67 0.79 0.99 9.04
N LEU A 68 0.11 1.36 7.94
CA LEU A 68 -1.35 1.39 7.88
C LEU A 68 -1.97 0.00 8.08
N LEU A 69 -1.41 -1.02 7.41
CA LEU A 69 -1.88 -2.40 7.55
C LEU A 69 -1.69 -2.93 8.98
N LEU A 70 -0.55 -2.62 9.62
CA LEU A 70 -0.34 -2.95 11.04
C LEU A 70 -1.31 -2.22 11.97
N ALA A 71 -1.58 -0.94 11.70
CA ALA A 71 -2.51 -0.15 12.51
C ALA A 71 -3.95 -0.69 12.46
N VAL A 72 -4.33 -1.40 11.40
CA VAL A 72 -5.63 -2.09 11.28
C VAL A 72 -5.56 -3.50 11.88
N ALA A 73 -4.47 -4.23 11.64
CA ALA A 73 -4.31 -5.61 12.09
C ALA A 73 -4.23 -5.75 13.62
N ILE A 74 -3.48 -4.88 14.30
CA ILE A 74 -3.24 -4.98 15.75
C ILE A 74 -4.56 -4.85 16.54
N PRO A 75 -5.42 -3.84 16.29
CA PRO A 75 -6.72 -3.75 16.97
C PRO A 75 -7.65 -4.93 16.68
N LEU A 76 -7.68 -5.43 15.43
CA LEU A 76 -8.50 -6.59 15.06
C LEU A 76 -8.11 -7.84 15.85
N ILE A 77 -6.81 -8.09 15.97
CA ILE A 77 -6.29 -9.22 16.75
C ILE A 77 -6.58 -8.99 18.24
N ALA A 78 -6.36 -7.78 18.75
CA ALA A 78 -6.59 -7.45 20.16
C ALA A 78 -8.05 -7.64 20.58
N ILE A 79 -9.00 -7.18 19.76
CA ILE A 79 -10.43 -7.36 20.02
C ILE A 79 -10.79 -8.85 20.05
N GLY A 80 -10.34 -9.63 19.07
CA GLY A 80 -10.67 -11.05 19.04
C GLY A 80 -9.99 -11.87 20.16
N ILE A 81 -8.86 -11.41 20.72
CA ILE A 81 -8.29 -12.00 21.94
C ILE A 81 -9.17 -11.70 23.16
N ILE A 82 -9.68 -10.46 23.28
CA ILE A 82 -10.55 -10.05 24.41
C ILE A 82 -11.87 -10.83 24.40
N GLU A 83 -12.45 -11.05 23.22
CA GLU A 83 -13.70 -11.80 23.05
C GLU A 83 -13.52 -13.33 23.06
N ALA A 84 -12.29 -13.83 23.29
CA ALA A 84 -11.92 -15.25 23.21
C ALA A 84 -12.13 -15.92 21.84
N GLU A 85 -12.36 -15.13 20.79
CA GLU A 85 -12.57 -15.56 19.40
C GLU A 85 -11.25 -15.50 18.59
N VAL A 86 -10.22 -16.19 19.09
CA VAL A 86 -8.84 -16.09 18.57
C VAL A 86 -8.74 -16.50 17.10
N TYR A 87 -9.52 -17.51 16.66
CA TYR A 87 -9.49 -17.99 15.28
C TYR A 87 -9.96 -16.91 14.29
N ILE A 88 -11.04 -16.22 14.62
CA ILE A 88 -11.60 -15.12 13.82
C ILE A 88 -10.62 -13.94 13.81
N ALA A 89 -10.06 -13.62 14.98
CA ALA A 89 -9.04 -12.58 15.14
C ALA A 89 -7.84 -12.81 14.21
N LEU A 90 -7.36 -14.05 14.15
CA LEU A 90 -6.21 -14.42 13.32
C LEU A 90 -6.54 -14.42 11.83
N MET A 91 -7.73 -14.87 11.42
CA MET A 91 -8.11 -14.84 10.00
C MET A 91 -8.20 -13.41 9.46
N PHE A 92 -8.88 -12.51 10.19
CA PHE A 92 -9.11 -11.14 9.72
C PHE A 92 -7.93 -10.21 9.99
N GLY A 93 -7.23 -10.38 11.12
CA GLY A 93 -6.09 -9.55 11.50
C GLY A 93 -4.75 -10.10 11.04
N GLY A 94 -4.59 -11.42 10.91
CA GLY A 94 -3.31 -12.06 10.58
C GLY A 94 -2.85 -11.78 9.15
N ILE A 95 -3.76 -11.76 8.18
CA ILE A 95 -3.43 -11.40 6.79
C ILE A 95 -2.87 -9.96 6.70
N PRO A 96 -3.58 -8.91 7.16
CA PRO A 96 -3.04 -7.55 7.13
C PRO A 96 -1.79 -7.40 8.02
N LEU A 97 -1.65 -8.18 9.10
CA LEU A 97 -0.43 -8.18 9.91
C LEU A 97 0.78 -8.64 9.08
N LEU A 98 0.68 -9.80 8.42
CA LEU A 98 1.74 -10.38 7.62
C LEU A 98 2.08 -9.52 6.41
N VAL A 99 1.06 -9.00 5.72
CA VAL A 99 1.26 -8.11 4.57
C VAL A 99 1.89 -6.79 5.04
N GLY A 100 1.45 -6.24 6.17
CA GLY A 100 2.03 -5.03 6.76
C GLY A 100 3.50 -5.20 7.12
N LEU A 101 3.86 -6.33 7.73
CA LEU A 101 5.24 -6.70 8.02
C LEU A 101 6.08 -6.87 6.74
N ALA A 102 5.54 -7.51 5.71
CA ALA A 102 6.23 -7.67 4.43
C ALA A 102 6.56 -6.32 3.79
N TYR A 103 5.63 -5.36 3.80
CA TYR A 103 5.87 -3.99 3.33
C TYR A 103 6.96 -3.27 4.13
N LEU A 104 6.97 -3.43 5.47
CA LEU A 104 8.03 -2.85 6.30
C LEU A 104 9.40 -3.49 6.06
N LEU A 105 9.44 -4.81 5.84
CA LEU A 105 10.67 -5.52 5.50
C LEU A 105 11.21 -5.07 4.14
N MET A 106 10.37 -5.00 3.11
CA MET A 106 10.75 -4.48 1.79
C MET A 106 11.28 -3.04 1.90
N ALA A 107 10.64 -2.20 2.70
CA ALA A 107 11.11 -0.83 2.86
C ALA A 107 12.34 -0.67 3.77
N LYS A 108 12.70 -1.70 4.55
CA LYS A 108 13.98 -1.79 5.24
C LYS A 108 15.07 -2.28 4.27
N SER A 109 14.78 -3.29 3.45
CA SER A 109 15.71 -3.88 2.48
C SER A 109 15.96 -2.98 1.26
N GLY A 110 15.01 -2.13 0.87
CA GLY A 110 15.20 -1.12 -0.17
C GLY A 110 16.23 -0.04 0.20
N LYS A 111 16.60 0.07 1.49
CA LYS A 111 17.74 0.90 1.93
C LYS A 111 19.09 0.18 1.85
N SER A 112 19.12 -1.14 1.62
CA SER A 112 20.31 -2.00 1.73
C SER A 112 20.73 -2.69 0.43
N MET A 113 20.20 -2.30 -0.73
CA MET A 113 20.90 -2.58 -1.99
C MET A 113 21.75 -1.37 -2.37
N PRO A 114 23.08 -1.41 -2.16
CA PRO A 114 23.98 -0.57 -2.93
C PRO A 114 23.72 -0.84 -4.41
N GLN A 115 23.65 0.23 -5.20
CA GLN A 115 23.86 0.19 -6.63
C GLN A 115 25.28 -0.33 -6.89
N GLU A 116 25.48 -1.64 -6.89
CA GLU A 116 26.64 -2.24 -7.53
C GLU A 116 26.14 -3.26 -8.56
N ALA A 117 26.82 -3.24 -9.71
CA ALA A 117 26.61 -4.07 -10.90
C ALA A 117 25.55 -3.58 -11.91
N GLN A 118 25.80 -2.41 -12.50
CA GLN A 118 25.72 -2.27 -13.96
C GLN A 118 26.99 -1.56 -14.45
N THR A 119 28.08 -2.32 -14.50
CA THR A 119 29.25 -2.06 -15.36
C THR A 119 28.98 -2.63 -16.75
#